data_AF-A0A6P1DSA1-F1
#
_entry.id   AF-A0A6P1DSA1-F1
#
_cell.length_a   1.000
_cell.length_b   1.000
_cell.length_c   1.000
_cell.angle_alpha   90.00
_cell.angle_beta   90.00
_cell.angle_gamma   90.00
#
_symmetry.space_group_name_H-M   'P 1'
#
loop_
_entity.id
_entity.type
_entity.pdbx_description
1 polymer ?
#
loop_
_entity_poly.entity_id
_entity_poly.type
_entity_poly.pdbx_seq_one_letter_code
_entity_poly.pdbx_strand_id
1 'polypeptide(L)'
;MKFFAPQVALIVTGLTTALWLEVASAADPALEGRIGRLERILENQTGSELLLQVQRLQTEMQELRGMVEQQRFDVEKLQRQQRDQFIDLDSRLSGSATGGQPARLGGSAAIGEAKPTLPPGMVDASAGGFGAAGTVSQPQAPEAPQSPLSPNPTGIPALPSPETIGGSERDLYSHGFELLKDRKYEESKVAFNELLRRYPQGEFTDNARYWLGETYYVMRDYPAALAEYDRLVQLNPSSPKVPGAMLKVGFIQYEQKDYDQAKSTLEQVVRNYPNSTEARLARSRLERIGNAGAAAAQRP
;
A
#
# COMPACT_ATOMS: atom_id res chain seq x y z
N MET A 1 37.91 63.36 -73.06
CA MET A 1 37.99 64.71 -72.44
C MET A 1 37.93 64.47 -70.93
N LYS A 2 39.01 64.60 -70.14
CA LYS A 2 39.94 65.72 -69.87
C LYS A 2 39.65 66.27 -68.46
N PHE A 3 40.64 66.06 -67.55
CA PHE A 3 41.05 66.85 -66.36
C PHE A 3 40.00 67.01 -65.21
N PHE A 4 40.30 67.01 -63.89
CA PHE A 4 41.52 67.12 -63.10
C PHE A 4 41.22 66.77 -61.62
N ALA A 5 42.20 66.22 -60.90
CA ALA A 5 42.25 66.05 -59.44
C ALA A 5 42.71 67.38 -58.76
N PRO A 6 43.41 67.44 -57.60
CA PRO A 6 43.42 66.69 -56.32
C PRO A 6 43.40 67.67 -55.09
N GLN A 7 43.63 67.20 -53.85
CA GLN A 7 44.50 67.77 -52.78
C GLN A 7 44.50 66.76 -51.59
N VAL A 8 45.58 65.98 -51.35
CA VAL A 8 46.82 66.28 -50.57
C VAL A 8 46.49 66.53 -49.08
N ALA A 9 46.60 65.53 -48.19
CA ALA A 9 47.78 64.96 -47.51
C ALA A 9 47.86 65.40 -46.04
N LEU A 10 47.96 64.46 -45.10
CA LEU A 10 49.06 64.43 -44.10
C LEU A 10 49.00 63.15 -43.26
N ILE A 11 50.12 62.44 -43.26
CA ILE A 11 50.46 61.33 -42.37
C ILE A 11 50.86 61.94 -41.03
N VAL A 12 50.22 61.52 -39.94
CA VAL A 12 50.80 61.59 -38.59
C VAL A 12 50.80 60.19 -38.02
N THR A 13 51.99 59.60 -38.02
CA THR A 13 52.37 58.43 -37.23
C THR A 13 52.12 58.68 -35.75
N GLY A 14 51.26 57.86 -35.15
CA GLY A 14 50.98 57.83 -33.71
C GLY A 14 50.94 56.38 -33.24
N LEU A 15 52.10 55.92 -32.79
CA LEU A 15 52.39 54.65 -32.13
C LEU A 15 51.37 54.37 -30.99
N THR A 16 50.38 53.50 -31.18
CA THR A 16 49.62 52.93 -30.05
C THR A 16 50.16 51.56 -29.74
N THR A 17 50.97 51.57 -28.70
CA THR A 17 51.57 50.47 -27.95
C THR A 17 50.61 49.33 -27.63
N ALA A 18 51.18 48.14 -27.66
CA ALA A 18 50.66 46.85 -27.25
C ALA A 18 49.88 46.88 -25.93
N LEU A 19 48.73 46.20 -25.92
CA LEU A 19 48.19 45.57 -24.72
C LEU A 19 47.50 44.26 -25.10
N TRP A 20 48.30 43.31 -25.59
CA TRP A 20 47.92 41.90 -25.47
C TRP A 20 48.07 41.55 -23.99
N LEU A 21 46.95 41.36 -23.32
CA LEU A 21 46.92 40.86 -21.95
C LEU A 21 47.31 39.38 -22.00
N GLU A 22 48.60 39.14 -21.92
CA GLU A 22 49.16 37.81 -21.70
C GLU A 22 48.79 37.40 -20.27
N VAL A 23 47.62 36.78 -20.14
CA VAL A 23 47.27 35.99 -18.96
C VAL A 23 48.21 34.79 -18.98
N ALA A 24 49.40 34.99 -18.46
CA ALA A 24 50.31 33.91 -18.15
C ALA A 24 49.57 32.93 -17.24
N SER A 25 49.30 31.74 -17.77
CA SER A 25 48.85 30.61 -16.97
C SER A 25 49.98 30.23 -16.02
N ALA A 26 50.01 30.84 -14.84
CA ALA A 26 50.60 30.19 -13.68
C ALA A 26 49.64 29.06 -13.28
N ALA A 27 49.73 27.93 -13.99
CA ALA A 27 49.29 26.65 -13.44
C ALA A 27 50.18 26.41 -12.22
N ASP A 28 49.70 26.84 -11.07
CA ASP A 28 50.41 26.75 -9.81
C ASP A 28 50.61 25.24 -9.52
N PRO A 29 51.83 24.68 -9.54
CA PRO A 29 52.03 23.24 -9.32
C PRO A 29 51.54 22.79 -7.94
N ALA A 30 51.36 23.74 -7.02
CA ALA A 30 50.72 23.54 -5.72
C ALA A 30 49.19 23.32 -5.80
N LEU A 31 48.50 23.88 -6.79
CA LEU A 31 47.07 23.65 -7.04
C LEU A 31 46.84 22.27 -7.64
N GLU A 32 47.65 21.86 -8.62
CA GLU A 32 47.63 20.51 -9.21
C GLU A 32 47.82 19.44 -8.12
N GLY A 33 48.80 19.63 -7.23
CA GLY A 33 49.08 18.74 -6.10
C GLY A 33 48.03 18.78 -4.97
N ARG A 34 47.21 19.84 -4.90
CA ARG A 34 46.05 19.92 -3.99
C ARG A 34 44.82 19.26 -4.60
N ILE A 35 44.60 19.42 -5.90
CA ILE A 35 43.51 18.77 -6.64
C ILE A 35 43.72 17.25 -6.65
N GLY A 36 44.91 16.74 -6.99
CA GLY A 36 45.19 15.31 -6.92
C GLY A 36 45.15 14.72 -5.49
N ARG A 37 45.39 15.55 -4.46
CA ARG A 37 45.16 15.16 -3.06
C ARG A 37 43.67 15.09 -2.72
N LEU A 38 42.89 16.08 -3.17
CA LEU A 38 41.45 16.12 -2.98
C LEU A 38 40.77 14.97 -3.71
N GLU A 39 41.17 14.67 -4.94
CA GLU A 39 40.66 13.56 -5.74
C GLU A 39 40.95 12.21 -5.06
N ARG A 40 42.17 12.01 -4.55
CA ARG A 40 42.52 10.82 -3.77
C ARG A 40 41.79 10.72 -2.43
N ILE A 41 41.54 11.86 -1.76
CA ILE A 41 40.76 11.90 -0.50
C ILE A 41 39.28 11.61 -0.79
N LEU A 42 38.73 12.14 -1.89
CA LEU A 42 37.36 11.90 -2.35
C LEU A 42 37.16 10.46 -2.81
N GLU A 43 38.07 9.86 -3.57
CA GLU A 43 38.01 8.43 -3.94
C GLU A 43 38.11 7.52 -2.72
N ASN A 44 38.97 7.84 -1.76
CA ASN A 44 39.14 7.04 -0.55
C ASN A 44 37.99 7.24 0.46
N GLN A 45 37.39 8.43 0.52
CA GLN A 45 36.17 8.72 1.30
C GLN A 45 34.94 8.06 0.69
N THR A 46 34.71 8.21 -0.61
CA THR A 46 33.55 7.61 -1.29
C THR A 46 33.65 6.08 -1.32
N GLY A 47 34.87 5.52 -1.48
CA GLY A 47 35.10 4.08 -1.40
C GLY A 47 34.83 3.50 0.00
N SER A 48 35.22 4.21 1.07
CA SER A 48 34.94 3.80 2.45
C SER A 48 33.46 3.97 2.82
N GLU A 49 32.80 5.01 2.34
CA GLU A 49 31.36 5.25 2.54
C GLU A 49 30.50 4.21 1.82
N LEU A 50 30.87 3.82 0.60
CA LEU A 50 30.22 2.74 -0.13
C LEU A 50 30.43 1.38 0.55
N LEU A 51 31.62 1.09 1.06
CA LEU A 51 31.90 -0.12 1.85
C LEU A 51 31.04 -0.19 3.12
N LEU A 52 30.87 0.93 3.82
CA LEU A 52 29.99 1.01 4.99
C LEU A 52 28.52 0.83 4.60
N GLN A 53 28.10 1.33 3.43
CA GLN A 53 26.74 1.12 2.93
C GLN A 53 26.47 -0.33 2.57
N VAL A 54 27.42 -1.01 1.91
CA VAL A 54 27.31 -2.44 1.61
C VAL A 54 27.25 -3.27 2.89
N GLN A 55 28.06 -2.95 3.89
CA GLN A 55 27.98 -3.63 5.19
C GLN A 55 26.63 -3.40 5.89
N ARG A 56 26.11 -2.17 5.85
CA ARG A 56 24.78 -1.86 6.41
C ARG A 56 23.68 -2.68 5.72
N LEU A 57 23.70 -2.73 4.39
CA LEU A 57 22.74 -3.52 3.60
C LEU A 57 22.85 -5.02 3.90
N GLN A 58 24.05 -5.55 4.11
CA GLN A 58 24.24 -6.95 4.49
C GLN A 58 23.66 -7.25 5.88
N THR A 59 23.84 -6.34 6.85
CA THR A 59 23.25 -6.48 8.19
C THR A 59 21.72 -6.41 8.13
N GLU A 60 21.15 -5.45 7.38
CA GLU A 60 19.70 -5.37 7.18
C GLU A 60 19.14 -6.64 6.52
N MET A 61 19.84 -7.21 5.54
CA MET A 61 19.43 -8.47 4.91
C MET A 61 19.43 -9.64 5.88
N GLN A 62 20.37 -9.69 6.83
CA GLN A 62 20.39 -10.71 7.89
C GLN A 62 19.24 -10.51 8.88
N GLU A 63 18.96 -9.27 9.25
CA GLU A 63 17.86 -8.93 10.16
C GLU A 63 16.49 -9.23 9.52
N LEU A 64 16.29 -8.84 8.26
CA LEU A 64 15.09 -9.17 7.49
C LEU A 64 14.90 -10.68 7.35
N ARG A 65 15.98 -11.44 7.12
CA ARG A 65 15.90 -12.90 7.09
C ARG A 65 15.46 -13.46 8.44
N GLY A 66 15.98 -12.94 9.55
CA GLY A 66 15.54 -13.31 10.90
C GLY A 66 14.06 -13.03 11.12
N MET A 67 13.58 -11.84 10.73
CA MET A 67 12.16 -11.50 10.80
C MET A 67 11.28 -12.44 9.96
N VAL A 68 11.73 -12.82 8.75
CA VAL A 68 10.99 -13.77 7.90
C VAL A 68 10.92 -15.16 8.57
N GLU A 69 12.02 -15.62 9.18
CA GLU A 69 12.05 -16.90 9.90
C GLU A 69 11.12 -16.86 11.13
N GLN A 70 11.10 -15.75 11.87
CA GLN A 70 10.19 -15.55 13.01
C GLN A 70 8.73 -15.53 12.57
N GLN A 71 8.38 -14.74 11.54
CA GLN A 71 7.02 -14.68 11.02
C GLN A 71 6.54 -16.05 10.54
N ARG A 72 7.41 -16.82 9.88
CA ARG A 72 7.10 -18.19 9.47
C ARG A 72 6.77 -19.08 10.66
N PHE A 73 7.56 -18.99 11.74
CA PHE A 73 7.31 -19.75 12.96
C PHE A 73 5.98 -19.34 13.63
N ASP A 74 5.69 -18.04 13.70
CA ASP A 74 4.45 -17.52 14.29
C ASP A 74 3.22 -17.98 13.50
N VAL A 75 3.29 -17.98 12.17
CA VAL A 75 2.23 -18.53 11.31
C VAL A 75 2.02 -20.02 11.57
N GLU A 76 3.11 -20.80 11.67
CA GLU A 76 3.02 -22.24 11.93
C GLU A 76 2.41 -22.53 13.32
N LYS A 77 2.75 -21.70 14.31
CA LYS A 77 2.17 -21.76 15.66
C LYS A 77 0.67 -21.45 15.65
N LEU A 78 0.26 -20.38 14.95
CA LEU A 78 -1.16 -20.02 14.81
C LEU A 78 -1.96 -21.12 14.11
N GLN A 79 -1.41 -21.72 13.05
CA GLN A 79 -2.06 -22.83 12.35
C GLN A 79 -2.22 -24.07 13.23
N ARG A 80 -1.21 -24.41 14.04
CA ARG A 80 -1.33 -25.49 15.04
C ARG A 80 -2.45 -25.20 16.04
N GLN A 81 -2.45 -23.99 16.60
CA GLN A 81 -3.47 -23.60 17.58
C GLN A 81 -4.89 -23.67 16.99
N GLN A 82 -5.09 -23.20 15.75
CA GLN A 82 -6.38 -23.33 15.07
C GLN A 82 -6.78 -24.79 14.90
N ARG A 83 -5.85 -25.65 14.47
CA ARG A 83 -6.11 -27.09 14.28
C ARG A 83 -6.54 -27.75 15.60
N ASP A 84 -5.84 -27.46 16.69
CA ASP A 84 -6.16 -28.00 18.00
C ASP A 84 -7.54 -27.52 18.49
N GLN A 85 -7.89 -26.26 18.22
CA GLN A 85 -9.22 -25.71 18.51
C GLN A 85 -10.33 -26.42 17.70
N PHE A 86 -10.08 -26.71 16.43
CA PHE A 86 -11.04 -27.46 15.60
C PHE A 86 -11.25 -28.89 16.11
N ILE A 87 -10.18 -29.57 16.55
CA ILE A 87 -10.27 -30.94 17.10
C ILE A 87 -11.05 -30.95 18.42
N ASP A 88 -10.84 -29.96 19.30
CA ASP A 88 -11.63 -29.82 20.54
C ASP A 88 -13.11 -29.55 20.25
N LEU A 89 -13.41 -28.68 19.28
CA LEU A 89 -14.79 -28.39 18.88
C LEU A 89 -15.51 -29.64 18.35
N ASP A 90 -14.84 -30.41 17.49
CA ASP A 90 -15.37 -31.64 16.89
C ASP A 90 -15.61 -32.72 17.95
N SER A 91 -14.69 -32.86 18.90
CA SER A 91 -14.82 -33.79 20.04
C SER A 91 -16.03 -33.45 20.91
N ARG A 92 -16.33 -32.16 21.11
CA ARG A 92 -17.50 -31.71 21.89
C ARG A 92 -18.81 -31.87 21.12
N LEU A 93 -18.81 -31.56 19.82
CA LEU A 93 -19.98 -31.71 18.96
C LEU A 93 -20.38 -33.18 18.79
N SER A 94 -19.41 -34.07 18.59
CA SER A 94 -19.63 -35.51 18.48
C SER A 94 -20.06 -36.16 19.81
N GLY A 95 -19.51 -35.69 20.94
CA GLY A 95 -19.93 -36.11 22.28
C GLY A 95 -21.34 -35.64 22.67
N SER A 96 -21.82 -34.53 22.10
CA SER A 96 -23.19 -34.03 22.32
C SER A 96 -24.22 -34.68 21.39
N ALA A 97 -23.79 -35.24 20.25
CA ALA A 97 -24.66 -35.88 19.26
C ALA A 97 -25.00 -37.36 19.55
N THR A 98 -24.35 -38.01 20.54
CA THR A 98 -24.51 -39.46 20.82
C THR A 98 -25.23 -39.80 22.14
N GLY A 99 -26.07 -38.91 22.68
CA GLY A 99 -26.84 -39.24 23.90
C GLY A 99 -28.12 -38.44 24.14
N GLY A 100 -29.23 -38.84 23.51
CA GLY A 100 -30.56 -38.76 24.16
C GLY A 100 -30.79 -40.08 24.90
N GLN A 101 -31.36 -40.21 26.11
CA GLN A 101 -32.21 -39.41 27.01
C GLN A 101 -32.38 -40.30 28.31
N PRO A 102 -33.15 -40.03 29.40
CA PRO A 102 -33.81 -38.83 29.97
C PRO A 102 -33.37 -38.46 31.41
N ALA A 103 -33.95 -37.35 31.89
CA ALA A 103 -33.94 -36.80 33.24
C ALA A 103 -34.11 -37.80 34.40
N ARG A 104 -33.40 -37.54 35.50
CA ARG A 104 -33.85 -37.86 36.87
C ARG A 104 -33.67 -36.65 37.79
N LEU A 105 -34.78 -36.27 38.40
CA LEU A 105 -34.89 -35.33 39.52
C LEU A 105 -34.24 -35.94 40.77
N GLY A 106 -33.48 -35.16 41.52
CA GLY A 106 -32.99 -35.57 42.85
C GLY A 106 -32.01 -34.60 43.52
N GLY A 107 -32.55 -33.68 44.33
CA GLY A 107 -32.03 -33.39 45.69
C GLY A 107 -30.74 -32.60 45.90
N SER A 108 -30.90 -31.28 46.02
CA SER A 108 -30.42 -30.37 47.10
C SER A 108 -29.08 -30.57 47.85
N ALA A 109 -28.32 -29.46 47.85
CA ALA A 109 -27.48 -28.87 48.91
C ALA A 109 -26.06 -29.40 49.16
N ALA A 110 -25.06 -28.57 48.81
CA ALA A 110 -24.21 -27.88 49.79
C ALA A 110 -23.34 -26.82 49.10
N ILE A 111 -23.29 -25.65 49.73
CA ILE A 111 -22.57 -24.44 49.32
C ILE A 111 -21.12 -24.61 49.77
N GLY A 112 -20.16 -24.44 48.87
CA GLY A 112 -18.72 -24.49 49.16
C GLY A 112 -17.99 -23.42 48.35
N GLU A 113 -17.24 -22.60 49.06
CA GLU A 113 -16.70 -21.31 48.66
C GLU A 113 -15.65 -21.34 47.53
N ALA A 114 -15.54 -20.17 46.87
CA ALA A 114 -14.66 -19.88 45.75
C ALA A 114 -13.22 -19.55 46.17
N LYS A 115 -12.25 -19.87 45.29
CA LYS A 115 -11.25 -18.89 44.80
C LYS A 115 -10.46 -19.43 43.59
N PRO A 116 -10.40 -18.69 42.48
CA PRO A 116 -9.18 -18.63 41.68
C PRO A 116 -8.56 -17.23 41.78
N THR A 117 -7.29 -17.20 42.16
CA THR A 117 -6.42 -16.02 42.23
C THR A 117 -5.99 -15.55 40.84
N LEU A 118 -6.17 -14.26 40.55
CA LEU A 118 -5.53 -13.52 39.46
C LEU A 118 -4.18 -12.94 39.93
N PRO A 119 -3.10 -12.99 39.11
CA PRO A 119 -1.94 -12.15 39.32
C PRO A 119 -2.10 -10.74 38.67
N PRO A 120 -1.31 -9.74 39.11
CA PRO A 120 -1.74 -8.34 39.15
C PRO A 120 -1.15 -7.47 38.04
N GLY A 121 -1.82 -6.34 37.76
CA GLY A 121 -1.14 -5.13 37.27
C GLY A 121 -1.85 -4.34 36.18
N MET A 122 -2.91 -3.60 36.52
CA MET A 122 -3.11 -2.24 35.97
C MET A 122 -3.65 -1.34 37.10
N VAL A 123 -2.95 -0.21 37.24
CA VAL A 123 -3.04 0.74 38.33
C VAL A 123 -4.22 1.70 38.19
N ASP A 124 -4.67 2.12 39.36
CA ASP A 124 -5.73 3.04 39.73
C ASP A 124 -5.42 4.50 39.37
N ALA A 125 -6.46 5.33 39.23
CA ALA A 125 -6.50 6.69 39.79
C ALA A 125 -7.85 7.37 39.45
N SER A 126 -8.84 7.23 40.33
CA SER A 126 -9.83 8.29 40.55
C SER A 126 -9.55 8.98 41.88
N ALA A 127 -9.39 10.29 41.85
CA ALA A 127 -9.38 11.14 43.02
C ALA A 127 -10.11 12.45 42.73
N GLY A 128 -11.10 12.78 43.56
CA GLY A 128 -11.43 14.18 43.83
C GLY A 128 -12.92 14.52 43.99
N GLY A 129 -13.37 14.61 45.24
CA GLY A 129 -13.93 15.87 45.73
C GLY A 129 -15.45 16.03 45.82
N PHE A 130 -15.97 15.95 47.05
CA PHE A 130 -17.30 16.41 47.45
C PHE A 130 -17.39 17.95 47.52
N GLY A 131 -18.59 18.51 47.29
CA GLY A 131 -18.89 19.94 47.50
C GLY A 131 -20.36 20.36 47.33
N ALA A 132 -21.16 20.14 48.39
CA ALA A 132 -22.28 20.92 48.94
C ALA A 132 -23.34 21.70 48.10
N ALA A 133 -24.60 21.41 48.47
CA ALA A 133 -25.72 22.30 48.85
C ALA A 133 -26.67 22.94 47.81
N GLY A 134 -27.98 22.69 48.00
CA GLY A 134 -29.09 23.45 47.43
C GLY A 134 -30.45 22.74 47.47
N THR A 135 -31.22 22.96 48.54
CA THR A 135 -32.60 22.46 48.77
C THR A 135 -33.64 23.35 48.09
N VAL A 136 -34.63 22.82 47.34
CA VAL A 136 -36.07 23.23 47.38
C VAL A 136 -36.97 22.14 46.76
N SER A 137 -38.09 21.82 47.43
CA SER A 137 -39.21 20.99 46.91
C SER A 137 -40.36 21.84 46.34
N GLN A 138 -40.81 21.52 45.11
CA GLN A 138 -42.16 21.53 44.46
C GLN A 138 -43.15 22.73 44.59
N PRO A 139 -44.03 23.05 43.58
CA PRO A 139 -45.05 22.12 43.00
C PRO A 139 -45.56 22.31 41.53
N GLN A 140 -46.18 21.23 41.00
CA GLN A 140 -47.28 21.04 40.01
C GLN A 140 -47.33 21.70 38.59
N ALA A 141 -47.83 20.88 37.64
CA ALA A 141 -47.91 21.01 36.17
C ALA A 141 -49.11 21.83 35.63
N PRO A 142 -49.21 22.03 34.30
CA PRO A 142 -50.07 21.15 33.49
C PRO A 142 -49.53 20.73 32.08
N GLU A 143 -49.93 19.51 31.68
CA GLU A 143 -50.34 19.01 30.34
C GLU A 143 -50.26 19.94 29.12
N ALA A 144 -49.94 19.54 27.87
CA ALA A 144 -49.88 18.27 27.10
C ALA A 144 -49.17 18.57 25.74
N PRO A 145 -49.10 17.70 24.69
CA PRO A 145 -49.48 16.28 24.57
C PRO A 145 -48.41 15.36 23.92
N GLN A 146 -48.31 14.14 24.43
CA GLN A 146 -47.79 12.97 23.69
C GLN A 146 -48.93 12.31 22.91
N SER A 147 -48.64 11.82 21.70
CA SER A 147 -49.35 10.72 21.03
C SER A 147 -48.57 10.26 19.78
N PRO A 148 -48.64 8.99 19.36
CA PRO A 148 -48.71 7.77 20.17
C PRO A 148 -47.69 6.71 19.71
N LEU A 149 -47.19 5.92 20.67
CA LEU A 149 -46.68 4.58 20.40
C LEU A 149 -47.88 3.71 19.99
N SER A 150 -47.89 3.21 18.76
CA SER A 150 -48.81 2.15 18.37
C SER A 150 -48.24 0.79 18.78
N PRO A 151 -48.99 -0.05 19.50
CA PRO A 151 -48.68 -1.45 19.67
C PRO A 151 -49.36 -2.22 18.53
N ASN A 152 -48.61 -3.03 17.77
CA ASN A 152 -49.09 -4.38 17.53
C ASN A 152 -47.94 -5.34 17.18
N PRO A 153 -47.98 -6.58 17.70
CA PRO A 153 -47.07 -7.65 17.39
C PRO A 153 -47.58 -8.39 16.15
N THR A 154 -46.75 -8.51 15.11
CA THR A 154 -46.97 -9.53 14.07
C THR A 154 -45.61 -9.92 13.52
N GLY A 155 -45.29 -11.20 13.72
CA GLY A 155 -44.03 -11.80 13.33
C GLY A 155 -43.79 -11.71 11.83
N ILE A 156 -42.88 -10.82 11.46
CA ILE A 156 -41.94 -11.09 10.38
C ILE A 156 -40.60 -11.19 11.09
N PRO A 157 -39.90 -12.34 11.08
CA PRO A 157 -38.50 -12.37 11.44
C PRO A 157 -37.79 -11.29 10.61
N ALA A 158 -37.04 -10.40 11.26
CA ALA A 158 -36.09 -9.57 10.53
C ALA A 158 -35.30 -10.52 9.61
N LEU A 159 -35.34 -10.25 8.31
CA LEU A 159 -34.61 -11.07 7.33
C LEU A 159 -33.18 -11.24 7.87
N PRO A 160 -32.66 -12.47 7.95
CA PRO A 160 -31.27 -12.65 8.34
C PRO A 160 -30.41 -11.81 7.41
N SER A 161 -29.52 -10.99 7.98
CA SER A 161 -28.37 -10.43 7.24
C SER A 161 -27.76 -11.56 6.39
N PRO A 162 -27.25 -11.31 5.18
CA PRO A 162 -26.80 -12.34 4.24
C PRO A 162 -25.63 -13.23 4.74
N GLU A 163 -25.28 -13.14 6.02
CA GLU A 163 -24.16 -13.79 6.71
C GLU A 163 -24.30 -15.30 6.90
N THR A 164 -25.42 -15.94 6.54
CA THR A 164 -25.66 -17.35 6.95
C THR A 164 -25.55 -18.41 5.85
N ILE A 165 -25.38 -18.08 4.56
CA ILE A 165 -25.12 -19.11 3.52
C ILE A 165 -24.08 -18.62 2.49
N GLY A 166 -22.82 -18.94 2.76
CA GLY A 166 -21.65 -18.55 1.98
C GLY A 166 -20.87 -17.48 2.73
N GLY A 167 -19.60 -17.78 3.00
CA GLY A 167 -18.76 -17.09 3.97
C GLY A 167 -18.75 -15.57 3.87
N SER A 168 -18.31 -14.94 4.96
CA SER A 168 -18.21 -13.48 5.06
C SER A 168 -17.41 -12.87 3.90
N GLU A 169 -17.54 -11.56 3.66
CA GLU A 169 -16.74 -10.86 2.65
C GLU A 169 -15.23 -11.17 2.79
N ARG A 170 -14.75 -11.20 4.03
CA ARG A 170 -13.37 -11.55 4.37
C ARG A 170 -13.02 -12.99 4.00
N ASP A 171 -13.92 -13.94 4.19
CA ASP A 171 -13.70 -15.35 3.85
C ASP A 171 -13.61 -15.53 2.33
N LEU A 172 -14.51 -14.89 1.58
CA LEU A 172 -14.47 -14.91 0.11
C LEU A 172 -13.19 -14.26 -0.42
N TYR A 173 -12.78 -13.15 0.18
CA TYR A 173 -11.54 -12.46 -0.19
C TYR A 173 -10.33 -13.36 0.05
N SER A 174 -10.23 -13.92 1.26
CA SER A 174 -9.13 -14.80 1.65
C SER A 174 -9.09 -16.04 0.77
N HIS A 175 -10.24 -16.64 0.46
CA HIS A 175 -10.33 -17.79 -0.42
C HIS A 175 -9.82 -17.49 -1.84
N GLY A 176 -10.29 -16.39 -2.45
CA GLY A 176 -9.81 -15.97 -3.78
C GLY A 176 -8.30 -15.68 -3.79
N PHE A 177 -7.79 -15.04 -2.75
CA PHE A 177 -6.37 -14.73 -2.62
C PHE A 177 -5.50 -15.98 -2.46
N GLU A 178 -5.94 -16.98 -1.68
CA GLU A 178 -5.24 -18.26 -1.54
C GLU A 178 -5.19 -19.01 -2.88
N LEU A 179 -6.29 -19.02 -3.64
CA LEU A 179 -6.32 -19.61 -4.99
C LEU A 179 -5.33 -18.91 -5.94
N LEU A 180 -5.25 -17.58 -5.89
CA LEU A 180 -4.29 -16.81 -6.68
C LEU A 180 -2.84 -17.19 -6.32
N LYS A 181 -2.54 -17.30 -5.02
CA LYS A 181 -1.22 -17.71 -4.51
C LYS A 181 -0.85 -19.12 -4.96
N ASP A 182 -1.82 -20.02 -4.99
CA ASP A 182 -1.70 -21.40 -5.49
C ASP A 182 -1.67 -21.49 -7.03
N ARG A 183 -1.71 -20.36 -7.73
CA ARG A 183 -1.74 -20.25 -9.21
C ARG A 183 -2.97 -20.87 -9.86
N LYS A 184 -4.04 -21.07 -9.08
CA LYS A 184 -5.36 -21.52 -9.54
C LYS A 184 -6.15 -20.32 -10.04
N TYR A 185 -5.72 -19.77 -11.18
CA TYR A 185 -6.19 -18.47 -11.66
C TYR A 185 -7.67 -18.49 -12.08
N GLU A 186 -8.14 -19.60 -12.67
CA GLU A 186 -9.55 -19.72 -13.08
C GLU A 186 -10.49 -19.75 -11.87
N GLU A 187 -10.12 -20.50 -10.82
CA GLU A 187 -10.88 -20.57 -9.58
C GLU A 187 -10.78 -19.25 -8.79
N SER A 188 -9.61 -18.62 -8.75
CA SER A 188 -9.40 -17.29 -8.16
C SER A 188 -10.33 -16.25 -8.78
N LYS A 189 -10.42 -16.24 -10.11
CA LYS A 189 -11.33 -15.37 -10.87
C LYS A 189 -12.78 -15.58 -10.43
N VAL A 190 -13.23 -16.83 -10.29
CA VAL A 190 -14.60 -17.14 -9.84
C VAL A 190 -14.83 -16.62 -8.41
N ALA A 191 -13.89 -16.86 -7.50
CA ALA A 191 -14.00 -16.42 -6.10
C ALA A 191 -14.07 -14.89 -5.96
N PHE A 192 -13.21 -14.14 -6.64
CA PHE A 192 -13.24 -12.68 -6.61
C PHE A 192 -14.49 -12.09 -7.27
N ASN A 193 -14.97 -12.67 -8.38
CA ASN A 193 -16.24 -12.24 -8.99
C ASN A 193 -17.42 -12.46 -8.04
N GLU A 194 -17.44 -13.57 -7.31
CA GLU A 194 -18.49 -13.84 -6.33
C GLU A 194 -18.47 -12.83 -5.19
N LEU A 195 -17.28 -12.46 -4.69
CA LEU A 195 -17.14 -11.39 -3.71
C LEU A 195 -17.71 -10.07 -4.25
N LEU A 196 -17.28 -9.64 -5.43
CA LEU A 196 -17.72 -8.37 -6.03
C LEU A 196 -19.23 -8.35 -6.33
N ARG A 197 -19.83 -9.51 -6.57
CA ARG A 197 -21.28 -9.65 -6.78
C ARG A 197 -22.06 -9.56 -5.46
N ARG A 198 -21.58 -10.20 -4.39
CA ARG A 198 -22.25 -10.21 -3.07
C ARG A 198 -22.03 -8.94 -2.27
N TYR A 199 -20.82 -8.38 -2.39
CA TYR A 199 -20.35 -7.22 -1.65
C TYR A 199 -19.84 -6.18 -2.65
N PRO A 200 -20.73 -5.45 -3.35
CA PRO A 200 -20.32 -4.47 -4.37
C PRO A 200 -19.75 -3.17 -3.78
N GLN A 201 -19.90 -2.94 -2.47
CA GLN A 201 -19.41 -1.77 -1.72
C GLN A 201 -18.82 -2.17 -0.36
N GLY A 202 -18.28 -3.37 -0.26
CA GLY A 202 -17.69 -3.90 0.97
C GLY A 202 -16.24 -3.47 1.19
N GLU A 203 -15.70 -3.79 2.36
CA GLU A 203 -14.35 -3.39 2.81
C GLU A 203 -13.25 -3.95 1.90
N PHE A 204 -13.47 -5.13 1.34
CA PHE A 204 -12.52 -5.84 0.49
C PHE A 204 -12.80 -5.66 -1.00
N THR A 205 -13.84 -4.91 -1.38
CA THR A 205 -14.24 -4.74 -2.79
C THR A 205 -13.11 -4.18 -3.64
N ASP A 206 -12.46 -3.11 -3.20
CA ASP A 206 -11.36 -2.48 -3.93
C ASP A 206 -10.17 -3.43 -4.09
N ASN A 207 -9.85 -4.16 -3.01
CA ASN A 207 -8.78 -5.14 -2.97
C ASN A 207 -9.09 -6.31 -3.92
N ALA A 208 -10.31 -6.84 -3.86
CA ALA A 208 -10.77 -7.93 -4.70
C ALA A 208 -10.76 -7.53 -6.18
N ARG A 209 -11.19 -6.31 -6.51
CA ARG A 209 -11.14 -5.79 -7.88
C ARG A 209 -9.71 -5.70 -8.40
N TYR A 210 -8.79 -5.18 -7.58
CA TYR A 210 -7.36 -5.16 -7.92
C TYR A 210 -6.81 -6.56 -8.17
N TRP A 211 -7.06 -7.52 -7.27
CA TRP A 211 -6.56 -8.90 -7.43
C TRP A 211 -7.23 -9.68 -8.54
N LEU A 212 -8.48 -9.37 -8.87
CA LEU A 212 -9.14 -9.89 -10.06
C LEU A 212 -8.45 -9.38 -11.33
N GLY A 213 -8.12 -8.09 -11.39
CA GLY A 213 -7.31 -7.53 -12.46
C GLY A 213 -5.94 -8.21 -12.59
N GLU A 214 -5.27 -8.48 -11.46
CA GLU A 214 -3.98 -9.19 -11.44
C GLU A 214 -4.12 -10.65 -11.90
N THR A 215 -5.22 -11.31 -11.51
CA THR A 215 -5.54 -12.66 -11.96
C THR A 215 -5.67 -12.71 -13.48
N TYR A 216 -6.44 -11.80 -14.07
CA TYR A 216 -6.58 -11.67 -15.53
C TYR A 216 -5.25 -11.32 -16.21
N TYR A 217 -4.46 -10.43 -15.62
CA TYR A 217 -3.16 -10.04 -16.14
C TYR A 217 -2.21 -11.23 -16.24
N VAL A 218 -2.12 -12.08 -15.20
CA VAL A 218 -1.28 -13.28 -15.22
C VAL A 218 -1.78 -14.32 -16.23
N MET A 219 -3.10 -14.39 -16.43
CA MET A 219 -3.73 -15.20 -17.49
C MET A 219 -3.53 -14.63 -18.89
N ARG A 220 -2.92 -13.44 -19.02
CA ARG A 220 -2.78 -12.65 -20.28
C ARG A 220 -4.11 -12.24 -20.91
N ASP A 221 -5.19 -12.24 -20.14
CA ASP A 221 -6.46 -11.62 -20.54
C ASP A 221 -6.40 -10.13 -20.25
N TYR A 222 -5.62 -9.42 -21.08
CA TYR A 222 -5.39 -7.99 -20.92
C TYR A 222 -6.69 -7.16 -21.02
N PRO A 223 -7.63 -7.44 -21.92
CA PRO A 223 -8.90 -6.70 -21.96
C PRO A 223 -9.68 -6.78 -20.64
N ALA A 224 -9.80 -7.98 -20.06
CA ALA A 224 -10.50 -8.14 -18.78
C ALA A 224 -9.73 -7.48 -17.62
N ALA A 225 -8.40 -7.59 -17.60
CA ALA A 225 -7.56 -6.93 -16.60
C ALA A 225 -7.73 -5.41 -16.61
N LEU A 226 -7.67 -4.80 -17.80
CA LEU A 226 -7.87 -3.35 -17.98
C LEU A 226 -9.24 -2.92 -17.48
N ALA A 227 -10.31 -3.66 -17.82
CA ALA A 227 -11.66 -3.34 -17.39
C ALA A 227 -11.81 -3.28 -15.86
N GLU A 228 -11.17 -4.20 -15.13
CA GLU A 228 -11.22 -4.20 -13.67
C GLU A 228 -10.39 -3.08 -13.04
N TYR A 229 -9.21 -2.79 -13.59
CA TYR A 229 -8.40 -1.65 -13.14
C TYR A 229 -9.08 -0.32 -13.40
N ASP A 230 -9.63 -0.12 -14.59
CA ASP A 230 -10.34 1.12 -14.94
C ASP A 230 -11.56 1.32 -14.05
N ARG A 231 -12.31 0.25 -13.79
CA ARG A 231 -13.46 0.29 -12.87
C ARG A 231 -13.02 0.65 -11.44
N LEU A 232 -11.88 0.15 -10.97
CA LEU A 232 -11.34 0.53 -9.66
C LEU A 232 -11.01 2.03 -9.59
N VAL A 233 -10.35 2.56 -10.62
CA VAL A 233 -9.98 3.98 -10.70
C VAL A 233 -11.24 4.87 -10.75
N GLN A 234 -12.27 4.45 -11.49
CA GLN A 234 -13.50 5.22 -11.67
C GLN A 234 -14.41 5.19 -10.45
N LEU A 235 -14.62 4.02 -9.85
CA LEU A 235 -15.56 3.85 -8.73
C LEU A 235 -14.94 4.26 -7.39
N ASN A 236 -13.65 4.01 -7.20
CA ASN A 236 -12.97 4.19 -5.91
C ASN A 236 -11.63 4.93 -6.08
N PRO A 237 -11.62 6.18 -6.58
CA PRO A 237 -10.39 6.92 -6.91
C PRO A 237 -9.47 7.20 -5.70
N SER A 238 -10.02 7.19 -4.49
CA SER A 238 -9.27 7.35 -3.24
C SER A 238 -8.68 6.04 -2.70
N SER A 239 -8.95 4.90 -3.36
CA SER A 239 -8.48 3.60 -2.90
C SER A 239 -6.95 3.52 -2.87
N PRO A 240 -6.35 2.92 -1.82
CA PRO A 240 -4.91 2.66 -1.79
C PRO A 240 -4.42 1.77 -2.93
N LYS A 241 -5.32 1.09 -3.64
CA LYS A 241 -5.00 0.22 -4.80
C LYS A 241 -4.94 0.96 -6.13
N VAL A 242 -5.42 2.20 -6.19
CA VAL A 242 -5.44 3.00 -7.44
C VAL A 242 -4.05 3.21 -8.04
N PRO A 243 -2.99 3.58 -7.30
CA PRO A 243 -1.67 3.75 -7.89
C PRO A 243 -1.14 2.47 -8.52
N GLY A 244 -1.38 1.33 -7.86
CA GLY A 244 -0.99 0.01 -8.35
C GLY A 244 -1.77 -0.38 -9.61
N ALA A 245 -3.08 -0.14 -9.62
CA ALA A 245 -3.93 -0.41 -10.78
C ALA A 245 -3.51 0.40 -12.00
N MET A 246 -3.27 1.71 -11.84
CA MET A 246 -2.78 2.57 -12.93
C MET A 246 -1.40 2.14 -13.43
N LEU A 247 -0.50 1.71 -12.55
CA LEU A 247 0.79 1.14 -12.94
C LEU A 247 0.58 -0.11 -13.83
N LYS A 248 -0.34 -0.99 -13.44
CA LYS A 248 -0.65 -2.22 -14.18
C LYS A 248 -1.29 -1.93 -15.54
N VAL A 249 -2.17 -0.94 -15.64
CA VAL A 249 -2.69 -0.45 -16.94
C VAL A 249 -1.53 -0.04 -17.85
N GLY A 250 -0.59 0.77 -17.35
CA GLY A 250 0.59 1.16 -18.12
C GLY A 250 1.49 -0.01 -18.53
N PHE A 251 1.61 -1.05 -17.68
CA PHE A 251 2.37 -2.26 -18.01
C PHE A 251 1.68 -3.11 -19.07
N ILE A 252 0.34 -3.22 -19.02
CA ILE A 252 -0.44 -3.91 -20.04
C ILE A 252 -0.29 -3.22 -21.40
N GLN A 253 -0.43 -1.89 -21.44
CA GLN A 253 -0.23 -1.10 -22.66
C GLN A 253 1.18 -1.30 -23.24
N TYR A 254 2.20 -1.33 -22.37
CA TYR A 254 3.57 -1.66 -22.77
C TYR A 254 3.69 -3.06 -23.38
N GLU A 255 3.05 -4.08 -22.79
CA GLU A 255 3.06 -5.46 -23.30
C GLU A 255 2.32 -5.60 -24.64
N GLN A 256 1.29 -4.77 -24.85
CA GLN A 256 0.58 -4.64 -26.12
C GLN A 256 1.36 -3.83 -27.16
N LYS A 257 2.54 -3.30 -26.80
CA LYS A 257 3.39 -2.42 -27.62
C LYS A 257 2.76 -1.07 -27.95
N ASP A 258 1.70 -0.68 -27.24
CA ASP A 258 1.14 0.66 -27.28
C ASP A 258 1.96 1.58 -26.38
N TYR A 259 3.17 1.91 -26.84
CA TYR A 259 4.13 2.67 -26.05
C TYR A 259 3.71 4.12 -25.80
N ASP A 260 2.90 4.70 -26.69
CA ASP A 260 2.41 6.06 -26.53
C ASP A 260 1.40 6.13 -25.38
N GLN A 261 0.43 5.21 -25.34
CA GLN A 261 -0.49 5.12 -24.21
C GLN A 261 0.22 4.71 -22.92
N ALA A 262 1.12 3.72 -22.99
CA ALA A 262 1.90 3.29 -21.83
C ALA A 262 2.67 4.46 -21.22
N LYS A 263 3.31 5.29 -22.06
CA LYS A 263 4.04 6.46 -21.60
C LYS A 263 3.11 7.46 -20.91
N SER A 264 1.99 7.80 -21.55
CA SER A 264 0.99 8.72 -20.97
C SER A 264 0.51 8.24 -19.59
N THR A 265 0.11 6.97 -19.48
CA THR A 265 -0.39 6.39 -18.23
C THR A 265 0.69 6.36 -17.14
N LEU A 266 1.90 5.90 -17.47
CA LEU A 266 2.99 5.79 -16.50
C LEU A 266 3.46 7.17 -16.03
N GLU A 267 3.47 8.18 -16.90
CA GLU A 267 3.73 9.56 -16.50
C GLU A 267 2.67 10.10 -15.55
N GLN A 268 1.39 9.75 -15.74
CA GLN A 268 0.33 10.10 -14.78
C GLN A 268 0.59 9.47 -13.41
N VAL A 269 1.01 8.20 -13.35
CA VAL A 269 1.39 7.55 -12.08
C VAL A 269 2.52 8.31 -11.39
N VAL A 270 3.55 8.71 -12.15
CA VAL A 270 4.68 9.49 -11.61
C VAL A 270 4.26 10.87 -11.12
N ARG A 271 3.36 11.55 -11.85
CA ARG A 271 2.87 12.89 -11.48
C ARG A 271 1.94 12.86 -10.27
N ASN A 272 1.02 11.90 -10.23
CA ASN A 272 -0.03 11.85 -9.22
C ASN A 272 0.44 11.17 -7.92
N TYR A 273 1.42 10.27 -8.00
CA TYR A 273 1.92 9.50 -6.85
C TYR A 273 3.46 9.56 -6.72
N PRO A 274 4.08 10.74 -6.71
CA PRO A 274 5.53 10.92 -6.94
C PRO A 274 6.45 10.19 -5.96
N ASN A 275 5.99 9.97 -4.72
CA ASN A 275 6.75 9.34 -3.64
C ASN A 275 6.39 7.85 -3.41
N SER A 276 5.60 7.26 -4.31
CA SER A 276 5.16 5.87 -4.21
C SER A 276 6.16 4.88 -4.83
N THR A 277 6.06 3.62 -4.43
CA THR A 277 6.81 2.53 -5.08
C THR A 277 6.39 2.41 -6.55
N GLU A 278 5.11 2.63 -6.83
CA GLU A 278 4.51 2.57 -8.15
C GLU A 278 5.12 3.62 -9.09
N ALA A 279 5.32 4.85 -8.61
CA ALA A 279 6.01 5.89 -9.40
C ALA A 279 7.46 5.51 -9.71
N ARG A 280 8.19 4.89 -8.78
CA ARG A 280 9.55 4.40 -9.04
C ARG A 280 9.54 3.31 -10.12
N LEU A 281 8.61 2.36 -10.03
CA LEU A 281 8.44 1.31 -11.05
C LEU A 281 8.01 1.88 -12.41
N ALA A 282 7.15 2.90 -12.41
CA ALA A 282 6.72 3.59 -13.62
C ALA A 282 7.89 4.30 -14.32
N ARG A 283 8.74 5.02 -13.58
CA ARG A 283 9.96 5.65 -14.13
C ARG A 283 10.88 4.63 -14.80
N SER A 284 11.15 3.51 -14.12
CA SER A 284 11.97 2.42 -14.70
C SER A 284 11.36 1.87 -15.99
N ARG A 285 10.04 1.74 -16.07
CA ARG A 285 9.36 1.30 -17.30
C ARG A 285 9.43 2.35 -18.41
N LEU A 286 9.27 3.63 -18.09
CA LEU A 286 9.39 4.75 -19.03
C LEU A 286 10.78 4.81 -19.68
N GLU A 287 11.84 4.61 -18.91
CA GLU A 287 13.22 4.54 -19.41
C GLU A 287 13.36 3.42 -20.45
N ARG A 288 12.79 2.24 -20.17
CA ARG A 288 12.80 1.11 -21.12
C ARG A 288 12.06 1.43 -22.41
N ILE A 289 10.95 2.17 -22.34
CA ILE A 289 10.21 2.63 -23.52
C ILE A 289 11.09 3.57 -24.35
N GLY A 290 11.73 4.57 -23.71
CA GLY A 290 12.62 5.51 -24.39
C GLY A 290 13.78 4.82 -25.10
N ASN A 291 14.41 3.85 -24.43
CA ASN A 291 15.51 3.07 -25.01
C ASN A 291 15.05 2.17 -26.17
N ALA A 292 13.86 1.59 -26.08
CA ALA A 292 13.29 0.78 -27.17
C ALA A 292 12.97 1.63 -28.41
N GLY A 293 12.45 2.84 -28.23
CA GLY A 293 12.22 3.80 -29.31
C GLY A 293 13.52 4.24 -29.98
N ALA A 294 14.57 4.52 -29.20
CA ALA A 294 15.88 4.88 -29.72
C ALA A 294 16.53 3.75 -30.54
N ALA A 295 16.41 2.50 -30.09
CA ALA A 295 16.93 1.33 -30.80
C ALA A 295 16.18 1.05 -32.12
N ALA A 296 14.87 1.31 -32.17
CA ALA A 296 14.07 1.16 -33.38
C ALA A 296 14.41 2.22 -34.44
N ALA A 297 14.71 3.45 -34.03
CA ALA A 297 15.09 4.54 -34.93
C ALA A 297 16.51 4.40 -35.53
N GLN A 298 17.35 3.50 -34.99
CA GLN A 298 18.73 3.27 -35.43
C GLN A 298 18.89 2.06 -36.37
N ARG A 299 17.79 1.39 -36.75
CA ARG A 299 17.84 0.30 -37.74
C ARG A 299 17.80 0.89 -39.15
N PRO A 300 18.84 0.69 -39.98
CA PRO A 300 18.93 1.22 -41.34
C PRO A 300 17.89 0.59 -42.27
#